data_AF-A0A348WG70-F1
#
_entry.id   AF-A0A348WG70-F1
#
_cell.length_a   1.000
_cell.length_b   1.000
_cell.length_c   1.000
_cell.angle_alpha   90.00
_cell.angle_beta   90.00
_cell.angle_gamma   90.00
#
_symmetry.space_group_name_H-M   'P 1'
#
loop_
_entity.id
_entity.type
_entity.pdbx_description
1 polymer ?
#
loop_
_entity_poly.entity_id
_entity_poly.type
_entity_poly.pdbx_seq_one_letter_code
_entity_poly.pdbx_strand_id
1 'polypeptide(L)'
;MSKFLKLTAALICLAGTAGADTLGLGRPALPEEIAAWDLDVLPDGTGLPEGSGSVEDGEALFADYCAICHGDFAEGVDNWPKLAGGDGTLADKDPLKT
;
A
#
# COMPACT_ATOMS: atom_id res chain seq x y z
N MET A 1 28.99 15.19 54.62
CA MET A 1 28.12 15.30 53.43
C MET A 1 29.02 15.40 52.21
N SER A 2 29.18 14.30 51.49
CA SER A 2 30.23 14.14 50.47
C SER A 2 29.95 15.03 49.25
N LYS A 3 30.82 16.02 49.00
CA LYS A 3 30.80 16.88 47.79
C LYS A 3 30.99 16.07 46.50
N PHE A 4 31.46 14.83 46.60
CA PHE A 4 31.72 13.94 45.47
C PHE A 4 30.45 13.30 44.89
N LEU A 5 29.33 13.28 45.62
CA LEU A 5 28.06 12.74 45.12
C LEU A 5 27.45 13.60 44.00
N LYS A 6 27.75 14.91 43.99
CA LYS A 6 27.31 15.82 42.92
C LYS A 6 28.14 15.68 41.64
N LEU A 7 29.40 15.22 41.75
CA LEU A 7 30.28 15.05 40.59
C LEU A 7 29.95 13.77 39.80
N THR A 8 29.54 12.70 40.47
CA THR A 8 29.18 11.43 39.79
C THR A 8 27.89 11.53 38.99
N ALA A 9 26.90 12.32 39.43
CA ALA A 9 25.66 12.54 38.69
C ALA A 9 25.86 13.31 37.37
N ALA A 10 26.86 14.20 37.31
CA ALA A 10 27.17 14.96 36.08
C ALA A 10 27.84 14.11 34.99
N LEU A 11 28.52 13.02 35.36
CA LEU A 11 29.26 12.17 34.41
C LEU A 11 28.36 11.16 33.68
N ILE A 12 27.20 10.80 34.24
CA ILE A 12 26.24 9.87 33.61
C ILE A 12 25.48 10.55 32.45
N CYS A 13 25.31 11.88 32.49
CA CYS A 13 24.65 12.62 31.40
C CYS A 13 25.54 12.85 30.16
N LEU A 14 26.80 12.44 30.20
CA LEU A 14 27.74 12.53 29.07
C LEU A 14 27.86 11.23 28.27
N ALA A 15 27.07 10.20 28.61
CA ALA A 15 26.84 9.08 27.72
C ALA A 15 25.98 9.60 26.55
N GLY A 16 26.64 10.20 25.55
CA GLY A 16 26.01 10.54 24.29
C GLY A 16 25.27 9.33 23.74
N THR A 17 24.18 9.57 23.01
CA THR A 17 23.52 8.52 22.24
C THR A 17 24.60 7.83 21.40
N ALA A 18 24.89 6.56 21.69
CA ALA A 18 25.61 5.72 20.76
C ALA A 18 24.71 5.58 19.53
N GLY A 19 24.85 6.52 18.59
CA GLY A 19 24.26 6.37 17.27
C GLY A 19 24.93 5.17 16.67
N ALA A 20 24.20 4.06 16.52
CA ALA A 20 24.69 2.98 15.71
C ALA A 20 24.90 3.55 14.30
N ASP A 21 26.15 3.61 13.85
CA ASP A 21 26.44 3.95 12.46
C ASP A 21 25.71 2.95 11.56
N THR A 22 25.13 3.44 10.47
CA THR A 22 24.52 2.57 9.48
C THR A 22 25.58 1.60 8.94
N LEU A 23 25.18 0.38 8.56
CA LEU A 23 26.11 -0.64 8.04
C LEU A 23 26.75 -0.29 6.69
N GLY A 24 26.42 0.87 6.10
CA GLY A 24 26.92 1.29 4.79
C GLY A 24 26.45 0.41 3.63
N LEU A 25 25.32 -0.30 3.80
CA LEU A 25 24.74 -1.17 2.79
C LEU A 25 23.73 -0.41 1.91
N GLY A 26 23.76 -0.70 0.61
CA GLY A 26 22.83 -0.14 -0.37
C GLY A 26 23.24 1.24 -0.89
N ARG A 27 22.31 1.87 -1.63
CA ARG A 27 22.42 3.26 -2.11
C ARG A 27 21.05 3.93 -2.01
N PRO A 28 21.00 5.28 -2.02
CA PRO A 28 19.73 5.97 -2.22
C PRO A 28 19.04 5.49 -3.49
N ALA A 29 17.72 5.26 -3.41
CA ALA A 29 16.88 5.06 -4.58
C ALA A 29 16.88 6.34 -5.41
N LEU A 30 16.95 6.18 -6.72
CA LEU A 30 16.80 7.30 -7.64
C LEU A 30 15.34 7.77 -7.61
N PRO A 31 15.08 9.07 -7.83
CA PRO A 31 13.70 9.57 -7.95
C PRO A 31 12.87 8.78 -8.97
N GLU A 32 13.49 8.34 -10.08
CA GLU A 32 12.83 7.58 -11.13
C GLU A 32 12.49 6.13 -10.69
N GLU A 33 13.29 5.55 -9.79
CA GLU A 33 12.98 4.23 -9.22
C GLU A 33 11.81 4.30 -8.27
N ILE A 34 11.76 5.37 -7.45
CA ILE A 34 10.63 5.62 -6.55
C ILE A 34 9.37 5.83 -7.39
N ALA A 35 9.41 6.71 -8.40
CA ALA A 35 8.24 6.99 -9.25
C ALA A 35 7.73 5.77 -10.03
N ALA A 36 8.60 4.81 -10.36
CA ALA A 36 8.21 3.58 -11.04
C ALA A 36 7.57 2.53 -10.11
N TRP A 37 7.88 2.58 -8.81
CA TRP A 37 7.49 1.53 -7.85
C TRP A 37 6.40 2.02 -6.88
N ASP A 38 6.41 3.29 -6.51
CA ASP A 38 5.45 3.93 -5.63
C ASP A 38 4.22 4.41 -6.43
N LEU A 39 3.33 3.45 -6.73
CA LEU A 39 2.07 3.66 -7.46
C LEU A 39 0.84 3.45 -6.57
N ASP A 40 1.02 3.46 -5.25
CA ASP A 40 -0.05 3.26 -4.29
C ASP A 40 -1.03 4.45 -4.30
N VAL A 41 -2.32 4.15 -4.32
CA VAL A 41 -3.39 5.16 -4.21
C VAL A 41 -4.11 4.96 -2.88
N LEU A 42 -4.01 5.96 -2.00
CA LEU A 42 -4.62 5.92 -0.67
C LEU A 42 -6.11 6.31 -0.73
N PRO A 43 -6.91 5.96 0.30
CA PRO A 43 -8.35 6.26 0.33
C PRO A 43 -8.70 7.76 0.27
N ASP A 44 -7.78 8.66 0.59
CA ASP A 44 -7.97 10.12 0.50
C ASP A 44 -7.57 10.71 -0.86
N GLY A 45 -7.13 9.86 -1.80
CA GLY A 45 -6.68 10.24 -3.13
C GLY A 45 -5.19 10.55 -3.24
N THR A 46 -4.42 10.46 -2.15
CA THR A 46 -2.96 10.58 -2.20
C THR A 46 -2.39 9.52 -3.15
N GLY A 47 -1.55 9.94 -4.09
CA GLY A 47 -0.93 9.06 -5.09
C GLY A 47 -1.72 8.89 -6.40
N LEU A 48 -2.94 9.42 -6.50
CA LEU A 48 -3.73 9.34 -7.74
C LEU A 48 -3.07 10.18 -8.87
N PRO A 49 -2.70 9.58 -10.02
CA PRO A 49 -2.13 10.33 -11.14
C PRO A 49 -3.20 11.14 -11.88
N GLU A 50 -2.77 12.17 -12.62
CA GLU A 50 -3.67 12.90 -13.53
C GLU A 50 -4.18 11.98 -14.66
N GLY A 51 -5.48 12.02 -14.92
CA GLY A 51 -6.12 11.24 -15.98
C GLY A 51 -7.65 11.26 -15.91
N SER A 52 -8.29 10.65 -16.90
CA SER A 52 -9.74 10.45 -16.95
C SER A 52 -10.10 9.27 -17.86
N GLY A 53 -11.32 8.74 -17.70
CA GLY A 53 -11.89 7.68 -18.53
C GLY A 53 -13.42 7.64 -18.37
N SER A 54 -14.11 7.10 -19.37
CA SER A 54 -15.57 6.92 -19.35
C SER A 54 -15.95 5.44 -19.10
N VAL A 55 -17.23 5.19 -18.78
CA VAL A 55 -17.73 3.82 -18.62
C VAL A 55 -17.73 3.10 -19.98
N GLU A 56 -18.08 3.82 -21.03
CA GLU A 56 -18.14 3.32 -22.41
C GLU A 56 -16.75 2.89 -22.92
N ASP A 57 -15.71 3.69 -22.66
CA ASP A 57 -14.33 3.30 -23.00
C ASP A 57 -13.89 2.08 -22.16
N GLY A 58 -14.29 2.03 -20.89
CA GLY A 58 -14.00 0.93 -19.98
C GLY A 58 -14.63 -0.39 -20.41
N GLU A 59 -15.88 -0.37 -20.91
CA GLU A 59 -16.59 -1.56 -21.39
C GLU A 59 -15.84 -2.21 -22.56
N ALA A 60 -15.40 -1.42 -23.54
CA ALA A 60 -14.63 -1.91 -24.68
C ALA A 60 -13.31 -2.57 -24.24
N LEU A 61 -12.57 -1.92 -23.33
CA LEU A 61 -11.34 -2.50 -22.77
C LEU A 61 -11.61 -3.77 -21.95
N PHE A 62 -12.71 -3.81 -21.20
CA PHE A 62 -13.06 -4.95 -20.39
C PHE A 62 -13.39 -6.17 -21.25
N ALA A 63 -14.13 -5.97 -22.35
CA ALA A 63 -14.42 -7.02 -23.33
C ALA A 63 -13.13 -7.58 -23.96
N ASP A 64 -12.18 -6.70 -24.32
CA ASP A 64 -10.95 -7.09 -25.02
C ASP A 64 -9.93 -7.80 -24.11
N TYR A 65 -9.83 -7.40 -22.84
CA TYR A 65 -8.72 -7.80 -21.96
C TYR A 65 -9.14 -8.56 -20.70
N CYS A 66 -10.41 -8.47 -20.27
CA CYS A 66 -10.83 -8.93 -18.94
C CYS A 66 -11.90 -10.03 -18.99
N ALA A 67 -12.86 -9.91 -19.91
CA ALA A 67 -14.07 -10.71 -19.95
C ALA A 67 -13.81 -12.22 -20.15
N ILE A 68 -12.68 -12.57 -20.76
CA ILE A 68 -12.28 -13.98 -20.94
C ILE A 68 -12.20 -14.76 -19.60
N CYS A 69 -11.87 -14.07 -18.50
CA CYS A 69 -11.87 -14.66 -17.16
C CYS A 69 -13.05 -14.16 -16.32
N HIS A 70 -13.36 -12.86 -16.41
CA HIS A 70 -14.30 -12.22 -15.49
C HIS A 70 -15.75 -12.11 -16.01
N GLY A 71 -16.06 -12.62 -17.21
CA GLY A 71 -17.39 -12.52 -17.82
C GLY A 71 -17.63 -11.16 -18.47
N ASP A 72 -18.65 -11.02 -19.31
CA ASP A 72 -18.90 -9.75 -20.02
C ASP A 72 -19.39 -8.63 -19.07
N PHE A 73 -19.92 -9.02 -17.90
CA PHE A 73 -20.50 -8.12 -16.89
C PHE A 73 -19.80 -8.24 -15.54
N ALA A 74 -18.53 -8.69 -15.51
CA ALA A 74 -17.76 -8.90 -14.29
C ALA A 74 -18.34 -9.98 -13.33
N GLU A 75 -19.21 -10.86 -13.83
CA GLU A 75 -19.90 -11.91 -13.08
C GLU A 75 -19.08 -13.19 -12.85
N GLY A 76 -17.88 -13.26 -13.42
CA GLY A 76 -16.96 -14.41 -13.37
C GLY A 76 -17.33 -15.55 -14.33
N VAL A 77 -16.32 -16.18 -14.93
CA VAL A 77 -16.47 -17.40 -15.75
C VAL A 77 -15.84 -18.59 -15.03
N ASP A 78 -16.56 -19.72 -14.98
CA ASP A 78 -16.15 -20.93 -14.26
C ASP A 78 -15.76 -20.64 -12.79
N ASN A 79 -14.48 -20.81 -12.43
CA ASN A 79 -13.97 -20.56 -11.08
C ASN A 79 -13.14 -19.28 -10.97
N TRP A 80 -13.13 -18.44 -12.00
CA TRP A 80 -12.50 -17.12 -11.90
C TRP A 80 -13.31 -16.19 -11.00
N PRO A 81 -12.66 -15.27 -10.26
CA PRO A 81 -13.35 -14.37 -9.35
C PRO A 81 -14.40 -13.52 -10.05
N LYS A 82 -15.55 -13.39 -9.41
CA LYS A 82 -16.51 -12.33 -9.71
C LYS A 82 -15.91 -11.00 -9.27
N LEU A 83 -16.20 -9.93 -10.01
CA LEU A 83 -15.80 -8.56 -9.66
C LEU A 83 -17.01 -7.67 -9.32
N ALA A 84 -18.23 -8.12 -9.62
CA ALA A 84 -19.47 -7.42 -9.30
C ALA A 84 -20.57 -8.38 -8.82
N GLY A 85 -21.48 -7.87 -7.98
CA GLY A 85 -22.60 -8.60 -7.38
C GLY A 85 -22.42 -8.85 -5.88
N GLY A 86 -23.20 -9.77 -5.30
CA GLY A 86 -23.05 -10.17 -3.90
C GLY A 86 -23.62 -9.20 -2.87
N ASP A 87 -24.28 -8.13 -3.31
CA ASP A 87 -24.94 -7.15 -2.46
C ASP A 87 -25.87 -7.83 -1.44
N GLY A 88 -25.63 -7.55 -0.16
CA GLY A 88 -26.44 -8.09 0.94
C GLY A 88 -26.10 -9.52 1.37
N THR A 89 -25.16 -10.20 0.72
CA THR A 89 -24.86 -11.62 1.02
C THR A 89 -23.87 -11.83 2.17
N LEU A 90 -23.31 -10.77 2.77
CA LEU A 90 -22.25 -10.88 3.79
C LEU A 90 -22.64 -11.67 5.05
N ALA A 91 -23.93 -11.78 5.35
CA ALA A 91 -24.45 -12.53 6.50
C ALA A 91 -24.88 -13.98 6.14
N ASP A 92 -24.79 -14.36 4.87
CA ASP A 92 -25.18 -15.68 4.42
C ASP A 92 -24.16 -16.73 4.85
N LYS A 93 -24.58 -18.01 4.80
CA LYS A 93 -23.69 -19.13 5.07
C LYS A 93 -22.51 -19.18 4.10
N ASP A 94 -22.72 -18.73 2.87
CA ASP A 94 -21.71 -18.68 1.81
C ASP A 94 -21.76 -17.31 1.12
N PRO A 95 -21.05 -16.30 1.66
CA PRO A 95 -21.13 -14.92 1.18
C PRO A 95 -20.37 -14.74 -0.14
N LEU A 96 -20.96 -13.99 -1.07
CA LEU A 96 -20.26 -13.50 -2.25
C LEU A 96 -19.65 -12.13 -1.92
N LYS A 97 -18.33 -12.11 -1.76
CA LYS A 97 -17.57 -10.93 -1.30
C LYS A 97 -16.97 -10.14 -2.46
N THR A 98 -17.85 -9.62 -3.31
CA THR A 98 -17.51 -8.61 -4.32
C THR A 98 -17.95 -7.23 -3.89
#